data_AF-A0AAW6BS65-F1
#
_entry.id   AF-A0AAW6BS65-F1
#
_cell.length_a   1.000
_cell.length_b   1.000
_cell.length_c   1.000
_cell.angle_alpha   90.00
_cell.angle_beta   90.00
_cell.angle_gamma   90.00
#
_symmetry.space_group_name_H-M   'P 1'
#
loop_
_entity.id
_entity.type
_entity.pdbx_description
1 polymer ?
#
loop_
_entity_poly.entity_id
_entity_poly.type
_entity_poly.pdbx_seq_one_letter_code
_entity_poly.pdbx_strand_id
1 'polypeptide(L)'
;MTRKLIEYIDVAKAAQELVDAGKRPAVIAIRALLEKGSYTTISKYLKQWAKENPFEDEPVEVVLPESVVSDAELFLRKIYVVVKARADEQLHYPLQFSLVIRTGRTI
;
A
#
# COMPACT_ATOMS: atom_id res chain seq x y z
N MET A 1 0.22 -34.43 -20.42
CA MET A 1 0.26 -34.19 -18.96
C MET A 1 -1.09 -33.62 -18.52
N THR A 2 -1.89 -34.40 -17.81
CA THR A 2 -3.22 -33.99 -17.34
C THR A 2 -3.05 -32.95 -16.23
N ARG A 3 -3.23 -31.66 -16.54
CA ARG A 3 -3.26 -30.64 -15.49
C ARG A 3 -4.48 -30.90 -14.62
N LYS A 4 -4.26 -31.35 -13.38
CA LYS A 4 -5.31 -31.46 -12.36
C LYS A 4 -5.92 -30.08 -12.20
N LEU A 5 -7.14 -29.91 -12.71
CA LEU A 5 -7.84 -28.63 -12.70
C LEU A 5 -8.20 -28.30 -11.24
N ILE A 6 -7.88 -27.08 -10.84
CA ILE A 6 -8.20 -26.51 -9.55
C ILE A 6 -9.34 -25.52 -9.81
N GLU A 7 -10.40 -25.61 -9.01
CA GLU A 7 -11.56 -24.73 -9.13
C GLU A 7 -11.49 -23.60 -8.09
N TYR A 8 -12.31 -22.57 -8.30
CA TYR A 8 -12.44 -21.47 -7.34
C TYR A 8 -12.81 -21.96 -5.94
N ILE A 9 -13.74 -22.92 -5.85
CA ILE A 9 -14.26 -23.46 -4.59
C ILE A 9 -13.15 -24.12 -3.76
N ASP A 10 -12.19 -24.79 -4.42
CA ASP A 10 -11.05 -25.40 -3.73
C ASP A 10 -10.19 -24.33 -3.03
N VAL A 11 -9.93 -23.22 -3.72
CA VAL A 11 -9.14 -22.10 -3.19
C VAL A 11 -9.92 -21.35 -2.10
N ALA A 12 -11.21 -21.14 -2.29
CA ALA A 12 -12.06 -20.48 -1.31
C ALA A 12 -12.14 -21.23 0.01
N LYS A 13 -12.29 -22.57 -0.04
CA LYS A 13 -12.27 -23.42 1.17
C LYS A 13 -10.93 -23.34 1.89
N ALA A 14 -9.83 -23.52 1.17
CA ALA A 14 -8.49 -23.44 1.76
C ALA A 14 -8.18 -22.03 2.32
N ALA A 15 -8.69 -20.97 1.68
CA ALA A 15 -8.55 -19.61 2.19
C ALA A 15 -9.36 -19.39 3.46
N GLN A 16 -10.61 -19.90 3.51
CA GLN A 16 -11.45 -19.83 4.69
C GLN A 16 -10.85 -20.60 5.87
N GLU A 17 -10.33 -21.80 5.64
CA GLU A 17 -9.65 -22.60 6.69
C GLU A 17 -8.46 -21.85 7.31
N LEU A 18 -7.72 -21.08 6.51
CA LEU A 18 -6.62 -20.26 7.02
C LEU A 18 -7.15 -19.09 7.87
N VAL A 19 -8.23 -18.44 7.44
CA VAL A 19 -8.86 -17.36 8.19
C VAL A 19 -9.46 -17.85 9.50
N ASP A 20 -10.14 -19.00 9.50
CA ASP A 20 -10.70 -19.62 10.71
C ASP A 20 -9.59 -20.00 11.70
N ALA A 21 -8.38 -20.29 11.21
CA ALA A 21 -7.19 -20.51 12.02
C ALA A 21 -6.48 -19.21 12.46
N GLY A 22 -7.05 -18.04 12.18
CA GLY A 22 -6.45 -16.73 12.47
C GLY A 22 -5.20 -16.42 11.63
N LYS A 23 -4.98 -17.14 10.52
CA LYS A 23 -3.82 -16.99 9.64
C LYS A 23 -4.21 -16.28 8.35
N ARG A 24 -3.31 -15.46 7.82
CA ARG A 24 -3.52 -14.79 6.55
C ARG A 24 -3.50 -15.80 5.38
N PRO A 25 -4.53 -15.85 4.54
CA PRO A 25 -4.56 -16.74 3.39
C PRO A 25 -3.54 -16.27 2.34
N ALA A 26 -2.45 -17.02 2.21
CA ALA A 26 -1.36 -16.76 1.26
C ALA A 26 -1.30 -17.86 0.18
N VAL A 27 -0.87 -17.50 -1.03
CA VAL A 27 -0.79 -18.44 -2.17
C VAL A 27 0.06 -19.67 -1.83
N ILE A 28 1.16 -19.49 -1.08
CA ILE A 28 2.05 -20.58 -0.66
C ILE A 28 1.32 -21.51 0.32
N ALA A 29 0.64 -20.96 1.32
CA ALA A 29 -0.11 -21.73 2.32
C ALA A 29 -1.26 -22.51 1.67
N ILE A 30 -2.01 -21.87 0.76
CA ILE A 30 -3.09 -22.53 0.02
C ILE A 30 -2.54 -23.63 -0.88
N ARG A 31 -1.40 -23.41 -1.55
CA ARG A 31 -0.77 -24.45 -2.36
C ARG A 31 -0.27 -25.62 -1.53
N ALA A 32 0.22 -25.37 -0.32
CA ALA A 32 0.60 -26.42 0.62
C ALA A 32 -0.61 -27.25 1.08
N LEU A 33 -1.77 -26.62 1.28
CA LEU A 33 -3.02 -27.31 1.64
C LEU A 33 -3.60 -28.14 0.49
N LEU A 34 -3.60 -27.59 -0.73
CA LEU A 34 -4.24 -28.23 -1.88
C LEU A 34 -3.32 -29.24 -2.60
N GLU A 35 -2.01 -29.10 -2.47
CA GLU A 35 -0.95 -29.90 -3.14
C GLU A 35 -1.13 -30.02 -4.67
N LYS A 36 -1.96 -29.16 -5.27
CA LYS A 36 -2.35 -29.16 -6.69
C LYS A 36 -2.59 -27.73 -7.19
N GLY A 37 -2.61 -27.58 -8.51
CA GLY A 37 -2.84 -26.29 -9.15
C GLY A 37 -1.56 -25.46 -9.32
N SER A 38 -1.56 -24.59 -10.32
CA SER A 38 -0.45 -23.64 -10.54
C SER A 38 -0.60 -22.44 -9.60
N TYR A 39 0.54 -21.87 -9.21
CA TYR A 39 0.59 -20.62 -8.43
C TYR A 39 -0.22 -19.49 -9.08
N THR A 40 -0.23 -19.43 -10.42
CA THR A 40 -0.98 -18.42 -11.19
C THR A 40 -2.48 -18.57 -11.02
N THR A 41 -3.00 -19.80 -11.08
CA THR A 41 -4.43 -20.06 -10.92
C THR A 41 -4.88 -19.86 -9.48
N ILE A 42 -4.09 -20.33 -8.50
CA ILE A 42 -4.35 -20.10 -7.08
C ILE A 42 -4.36 -18.60 -6.78
N SER A 43 -3.38 -17.84 -7.28
CA SER A 43 -3.32 -16.38 -7.09
C SER A 43 -4.54 -15.68 -7.67
N LYS A 44 -5.01 -16.08 -8.86
CA LYS A 44 -6.22 -15.51 -9.48
C LYS A 44 -7.45 -15.73 -8.60
N TYR A 45 -7.69 -16.96 -8.16
CA TYR A 45 -8.86 -17.28 -7.33
C TYR A 45 -8.77 -16.68 -5.94
N LEU A 46 -7.57 -16.63 -5.34
CA LEU A 46 -7.38 -15.99 -4.04
C LEU A 46 -7.67 -14.48 -4.09
N LYS A 47 -7.24 -13.79 -5.16
CA LYS A 47 -7.58 -12.36 -5.35
C LYS A 47 -9.08 -12.13 -5.47
N GLN A 48 -9.77 -13.03 -6.18
CA GLN A 48 -11.22 -12.97 -6.30
C GLN A 48 -11.88 -13.19 -4.93
N TRP A 49 -11.47 -14.23 -4.21
CA TRP A 49 -12.00 -14.55 -2.89
C TRP A 49 -11.76 -13.43 -1.87
N ALA A 50 -10.57 -12.82 -1.86
CA ALA A 50 -10.23 -11.71 -0.96
C ALA A 50 -11.04 -10.42 -1.24
N LYS A 51 -11.56 -10.26 -2.47
CA LYS A 51 -12.49 -9.16 -2.79
C LYS A 51 -13.88 -9.39 -2.19
N GLU A 52 -14.30 -10.65 -2.16
CA GLU A 52 -15.59 -11.08 -1.60
C GLU A 52 -15.54 -11.19 -0.07
N ASN A 53 -14.36 -11.48 0.48
CA ASN A 53 -14.10 -11.65 1.91
C ASN A 53 -12.98 -10.70 2.31
N PRO A 54 -13.27 -9.40 2.51
CA PRO A 54 -12.28 -8.46 3.02
C PRO A 54 -11.84 -8.95 4.39
N PHE A 55 -10.64 -9.52 4.44
CA PHE A 55 -9.98 -9.80 5.70
C PHE A 55 -9.66 -8.44 6.32
N GLU A 56 -10.36 -8.08 7.40
CA GLU A 56 -10.00 -6.91 8.19
C GLU A 56 -8.59 -7.17 8.74
N ASP A 57 -7.60 -6.58 8.07
CA ASP A 57 -6.27 -6.32 8.62
C ASP A 57 -6.53 -5.29 9.73
N GLU A 58 -7.10 -5.72 10.86
CA GLU A 58 -7.01 -4.92 12.08
C GLU A 58 -5.51 -4.69 12.27
N PRO A 59 -5.04 -3.44 12.23
CA PRO A 59 -3.63 -3.17 12.43
C PRO A 59 -3.32 -3.72 13.81
N VAL A 60 -2.56 -4.83 13.84
CA VAL A 60 -2.05 -5.41 15.07
C VAL A 60 -1.48 -4.25 15.86
N GLU A 61 -2.05 -3.93 17.02
CA GLU A 61 -1.49 -2.95 17.94
C GLU A 61 -0.14 -3.50 18.38
N VAL A 62 0.89 -3.18 17.61
CA VAL A 62 2.26 -3.51 17.97
C VAL A 62 2.59 -2.57 19.11
N VAL A 63 2.65 -3.11 20.33
CA VAL A 63 3.20 -2.38 21.48
C VAL A 63 4.68 -2.17 21.19
N LEU A 64 4.99 -1.03 20.58
CA LEU A 64 6.36 -0.65 20.25
C LEU A 64 7.08 -0.25 21.54
N PRO A 65 8.32 -0.73 21.77
CA PRO A 65 9.14 -0.22 22.85
C PRO A 65 9.34 1.29 22.71
N GLU A 66 9.38 2.01 23.83
CA GLU A 66 9.54 3.48 23.87
C GLU A 66 10.76 3.98 23.06
N SER A 67 11.84 3.18 23.04
CA SER A 67 13.03 3.46 22.23
C SER A 67 12.72 3.53 20.73
N VAL A 68 11.85 2.66 20.21
CA VAL A 68 11.49 2.60 18.78
C VAL A 68 10.60 3.78 18.41
N VAL A 69 9.70 4.19 19.31
CA VAL A 69 8.86 5.38 19.12
C VAL A 69 9.72 6.64 19.07
N SER A 70 10.67 6.77 19.99
CA SER A 70 11.61 7.89 20.03
C SER A 70 12.45 8.00 18.75
N ASP A 71 12.94 6.87 18.24
CA ASP A 71 13.71 6.82 17.00
C ASP A 71 12.85 7.20 15.78
N ALA A 72 11.59 6.74 15.74
CA ALA A 72 10.65 7.10 14.69
C ALA A 72 10.31 8.60 14.70
N GLU A 73 10.09 9.19 15.87
CA GLU A 73 9.87 10.64 16.00
C GLU A 73 11.07 11.45 15.52
N LEU A 74 12.29 11.04 15.90
CA LEU A 74 13.51 11.70 15.47
C LEU A 74 13.66 11.64 13.95
N PHE A 75 13.35 10.49 13.35
CA PHE A 75 13.38 10.30 11.91
C PHE A 75 12.36 11.18 11.19
N LEU A 76 11.11 11.22 11.66
CA LEU A 76 10.05 12.06 11.10
C LEU A 76 10.40 13.55 11.18
N ARG A 77 10.96 14.02 12.30
CA ARG A 77 11.44 15.40 12.44
C ARG A 77 12.52 15.74 11.42
N LYS A 78 13.48 14.85 11.18
CA LYS A 78 14.54 15.07 10.17
C LYS A 78 13.96 15.20 8.77
N ILE A 79 13.04 14.32 8.39
CA ILE A 79 12.36 14.40 7.09
C ILE A 79 11.60 15.73 6.98
N TYR A 80 10.82 16.09 8.01
CA TYR A 80 10.04 17.30 8.02
C TYR A 80 10.90 18.56 7.85
N VAL A 81 12.05 18.64 8.53
CA VAL A 81 13.00 19.76 8.39
C VAL A 81 13.54 19.86 6.95
N VAL A 82 13.93 18.73 6.35
CA VAL A 82 14.44 18.71 4.97
C VAL A 82 13.37 19.11 3.97
N VAL A 83 12.14 18.63 4.14
CA VAL A 83 11.00 18.99 3.28
C VAL A 83 10.67 20.47 3.43
N LYS A 84 10.61 20.98 4.66
CA LYS A 84 10.32 22.40 4.93
C LYS A 84 11.40 23.32 4.37
N ALA A 85 12.68 22.98 4.56
CA ALA A 85 13.79 23.77 4.01
C ALA A 85 13.71 23.89 2.48
N ARG A 86 13.35 22.81 1.78
CA ARG A 86 13.12 22.85 0.32
C ARG A 86 11.88 23.61 -0.09
N ALA A 87 10.84 23.66 0.75
CA ALA A 87 9.65 24.44 0.50
C ALA A 87 9.91 25.96 0.67
N ASP A 88 10.69 26.33 1.68
CA ASP A 88 11.13 27.72 1.91
C ASP A 88 12.05 28.23 0.79
N GLU A 89 12.92 27.37 0.23
CA GLU A 89 13.83 27.73 -0.88
C GLU A 89 13.08 28.05 -2.20
N GLN A 90 11.87 27.50 -2.41
CA GLN A 90 11.03 27.80 -3.58
C GLN A 90 10.19 29.08 -3.44
N LEU A 91 10.13 29.72 -2.26
CA LEU A 91 9.35 30.93 -2.03
C LEU A 91 10.11 32.23 -2.32
N HIS A 92 11.41 32.17 -2.66
CA HIS A 92 12.23 33.35 -2.98
C HIS A 92 12.21 33.68 -4.49
N TYR A 93 11.01 33.86 -5.07
CA TYR A 93 10.89 34.53 -6.36
C TYR A 93 10.63 36.02 -6.10
N PRO A 94 11.56 36.94 -6.40
CA PRO A 94 11.25 38.36 -6.29
C PRO A 94 10.16 38.69 -7.30
N LEU A 95 9.06 39.26 -6.81
CA LEU A 95 7.96 39.80 -7.60
C LEU A 95 8.47 40.95 -8.47
N GLN A 96 9.08 40.65 -9.62
CA GLN A 96 9.35 41.64 -10.65
C GLN A 96 8.08 41.83 -11.49
N PHE A 97 7.07 42.47 -10.90
CA PHE A 97 5.96 43.04 -11.66
C PHE A 97 6.49 44.24 -12.46
N SER A 98 6.87 44.00 -13.71
CA SER A 98 7.12 45.06 -14.68
C SER A 98 5.79 45.71 -15.06
N LEU A 99 5.51 46.84 -14.41
CA LEU A 99 4.41 47.74 -14.74
C LEU A 99 4.67 48.37 -16.13
N VAL A 100 4.28 47.69 -17.20
CA VAL A 100 4.19 48.29 -18.53
C VAL A 100 2.95 49.18 -18.55
N ILE A 101 3.11 50.44 -18.16
CA ILE A 101 2.12 51.48 -18.44
C ILE A 101 2.16 51.73 -19.95
N ARG A 102 1.21 51.13 -20.66
CA ARG A 102 0.95 51.39 -22.08
C ARG A 102 0.32 52.77 -22.21
N THR A 103 1.16 53.80 -22.40
CA THR A 103 0.72 55.10 -22.90
C THR A 103 0.22 54.94 -24.33
N GLY A 104 -1.10 54.95 -24.51
CA GLY A 104 -1.75 55.08 -25.81
C GLY A 104 -2.52 56.39 -25.87
N ARG A 105 -1.91 57.42 -26.46
CA ARG A 105 -2.56 58.65 -26.94
C ARG A 105 -2.29 58.76 -28.43
N THR A 106 -3.37 58.88 -29.21
CA THR A 106 -3.59 59.73 -30.41
C THR A 106 -4.91 59.24 -31.02
N ILE A 107 -6.02 59.98 -30.89
CA ILE A 107 -6.54 61.02 -31.82
C ILE A 107 -6.64 60.48 -33.25
#